data_AF-A0A5C9ESY7-F1
#
_entry.id   AF-A0A5C9ESY7-F1
#
_cell.length_a   1.000
_cell.length_b   1.000
_cell.length_c   1.000
_cell.angle_alpha   90.00
_cell.angle_beta   90.00
_cell.angle_gamma   90.00
#
_symmetry.space_group_name_H-M   'P 1'
#
loop_
_entity.id
_entity.type
_entity.pdbx_description
1 polymer ?
#
loop_
_entity_poly.entity_id
_entity_poly.type
_entity_poly.pdbx_seq_one_letter_code
_entity_poly.pdbx_strand_id
1 'polypeptide(L)'
;MTMVLEKSIICKLGGHVDSNPELIISYPPLEETDADSKDLIYNCLPTGCKSGDIVIKKYEKFSLISYIFSLKKEMARDDLFSFSILLNKKIEPEIYTYVMRQFIEILENNNLLSENILINYQNLIYESFNEEKDLDIDDKTIKLSDLFGNAKTELKKDKPDLKGHFF
;
A
#
# COMPACT_ATOMS: atom_id res chain seq x y z
N MET A 1 2.36 -13.69 17.41
CA MET A 1 1.69 -12.46 16.97
C MET A 1 1.00 -12.80 15.65
N THR A 2 -0.31 -12.61 15.52
CA THR A 2 -1.01 -12.89 14.26
C THR A 2 -0.69 -11.74 13.31
N MET A 3 -0.01 -12.01 12.19
CA MET A 3 0.29 -10.97 11.21
C MET A 3 -1.01 -10.47 10.57
N VAL A 4 -1.09 -9.16 10.38
CA VAL A 4 -2.25 -8.49 9.80
C VAL A 4 -2.13 -8.44 8.28
N LEU A 5 -0.94 -8.06 7.80
CA LEU A 5 -0.54 -8.07 6.41
C LEU A 5 0.22 -9.36 6.12
N GLU A 6 -0.24 -10.10 5.12
CA GLU A 6 0.48 -11.27 4.64
C GLU A 6 1.66 -10.87 3.76
N LYS A 7 1.45 -9.86 2.90
CA LYS A 7 2.45 -9.37 1.95
C LYS A 7 2.31 -7.87 1.72
N SER A 8 3.41 -7.25 1.35
CA SER A 8 3.54 -5.92 0.77
C SER A 8 4.25 -6.05 -0.57
N ILE A 9 3.82 -5.31 -1.58
CA ILE A 9 4.22 -5.48 -2.97
C ILE A 9 4.38 -4.10 -3.61
N ILE A 10 5.47 -3.91 -4.33
CA ILE A 10 5.69 -2.75 -5.19
C ILE A 10 5.70 -3.22 -6.63
N CYS A 11 4.78 -2.67 -7.43
CA CYS A 11 4.77 -2.87 -8.88
C CYS A 11 5.01 -1.55 -9.62
N LYS A 12 5.44 -1.67 -10.87
CA LYS A 12 5.75 -0.55 -11.76
C LYS A 12 5.14 -0.78 -13.13
N LEU A 13 4.70 0.30 -13.76
CA LEU A 13 4.33 0.37 -15.16
C LEU A 13 5.14 1.48 -15.80
N GLY A 14 6.01 1.11 -16.74
CA GLY A 14 6.84 2.06 -17.46
C GLY A 14 6.02 3.07 -18.26
N GLY A 15 6.47 4.32 -18.35
CA GLY A 15 5.80 5.40 -19.09
C GLY A 15 5.82 5.27 -20.63
N HIS A 16 5.87 4.07 -21.22
CA HIS A 16 5.93 3.87 -22.67
C HIS A 16 4.74 3.05 -23.19
N VAL A 17 4.52 3.09 -24.51
CA VAL A 17 3.48 2.30 -25.17
C VAL A 17 3.78 0.80 -24.96
N ASP A 18 2.72 0.00 -24.77
CA ASP A 18 2.78 -1.46 -24.54
C ASP A 18 3.58 -1.90 -23.28
N SER A 19 3.78 -0.99 -22.33
CA SER A 19 4.31 -1.34 -21.01
C SER A 19 3.38 -2.33 -20.29
N ASN A 20 3.97 -3.36 -19.68
CA ASN A 20 3.24 -4.25 -18.77
C ASN A 20 3.62 -3.94 -17.33
N PRO A 21 2.72 -4.19 -16.36
CA PRO A 21 3.08 -4.12 -14.96
C PRO A 21 4.19 -5.13 -14.62
N GLU A 22 5.18 -4.67 -13.88
CA GLU A 22 6.35 -5.44 -13.45
C GLU A 22 6.43 -5.43 -11.92
N LEU A 23 6.83 -6.57 -11.33
CA LEU A 23 7.15 -6.64 -9.92
C LEU A 23 8.52 -6.02 -9.67
N ILE A 24 8.58 -5.03 -8.78
CA ILE A 24 9.85 -4.42 -8.34
C ILE A 24 10.37 -5.13 -7.10
N ILE A 25 9.54 -5.23 -6.07
CA ILE A 25 9.87 -5.95 -4.84
C ILE A 25 8.61 -6.43 -4.14
N SER A 26 8.74 -7.48 -3.34
CA SER A 26 7.71 -7.92 -2.41
C SER A 26 8.32 -8.38 -1.11
N TYR A 27 7.57 -8.21 -0.03
CA TYR A 27 7.94 -8.75 1.27
C TYR A 27 6.72 -9.27 2.03
N PRO A 28 6.73 -10.52 2.55
CA PRO A 28 7.73 -11.56 2.28
C PRO A 28 7.85 -11.89 0.78
N PRO A 29 9.02 -12.37 0.30
CA PRO A 29 9.25 -12.62 -1.13
C PRO A 29 8.14 -13.45 -1.77
N LEU A 30 7.80 -13.10 -3.02
CA LEU A 30 6.84 -13.85 -3.82
C LEU A 30 7.53 -15.12 -4.36
N GLU A 31 7.20 -16.27 -3.77
CA GLU A 31 7.71 -17.60 -4.17
C GLU A 31 6.75 -18.35 -5.10
N GLU A 32 5.70 -17.70 -5.60
CA GLU A 32 4.63 -18.34 -6.36
C GLU A 32 5.02 -18.61 -7.81
N THR A 33 4.32 -19.56 -8.45
CA THR A 33 4.55 -19.90 -9.86
C THR A 33 4.44 -18.67 -10.77
N ASP A 34 5.13 -18.70 -11.92
CA ASP A 34 5.12 -17.57 -12.88
C ASP A 34 3.70 -17.12 -13.30
N ALA A 35 2.71 -18.01 -13.21
CA ALA A 35 1.32 -17.71 -13.58
C ALA A 35 0.57 -16.96 -12.45
N ASP A 36 0.65 -17.46 -11.22
CA ASP A 36 -0.03 -16.85 -10.06
C ASP A 36 0.57 -15.48 -9.74
N SER A 37 1.91 -15.38 -9.85
CA SER A 37 2.63 -14.13 -9.67
C SER A 37 2.19 -13.05 -10.68
N LYS A 38 1.91 -13.44 -11.94
CA LYS A 38 1.43 -12.50 -12.97
C LYS A 38 0.03 -12.00 -12.65
N ASP A 39 -0.90 -12.87 -12.28
CA ASP A 39 -2.27 -12.44 -11.93
C ASP A 39 -2.25 -11.46 -10.76
N LEU A 40 -1.45 -11.73 -9.72
CA LEU A 40 -1.29 -10.82 -8.60
C LEU A 40 -0.74 -9.45 -9.02
N ILE A 41 0.29 -9.43 -9.88
CA ILE A 41 0.88 -8.18 -10.41
C ILE A 41 -0.15 -7.34 -11.17
N TYR A 42 -0.95 -7.95 -12.06
CA TYR A 42 -2.03 -7.26 -12.77
C TYR A 42 -3.16 -6.80 -11.86
N ASN A 43 -3.35 -7.45 -10.70
CA ASN A 43 -4.29 -6.99 -9.69
C ASN A 43 -3.73 -5.83 -8.84
N CYS A 44 -2.43 -5.76 -8.64
CA CYS A 44 -1.75 -4.66 -7.95
C CYS A 44 -1.78 -3.37 -8.76
N LEU A 45 -1.64 -3.48 -10.09
CA LEU A 45 -1.65 -2.33 -11.00
C LEU A 45 -2.52 -2.63 -12.24
N PRO A 46 -3.86 -2.49 -12.11
CA PRO A 46 -4.78 -2.79 -13.19
C PRO A 46 -4.71 -1.78 -14.35
N THR A 47 -5.10 -2.24 -15.53
CA THR A 47 -5.22 -1.39 -16.72
C THR A 47 -6.18 -0.23 -16.49
N GLY A 48 -5.75 0.98 -16.85
CA GLY A 48 -6.58 2.19 -16.78
C GLY A 48 -6.45 2.99 -15.48
N CYS A 49 -5.68 2.50 -14.51
CA CYS A 49 -5.39 3.24 -13.28
C CYS A 49 -4.54 4.50 -13.50
N LYS A 50 -4.68 5.46 -12.59
CA LYS A 50 -3.99 6.74 -12.55
C LYS A 50 -3.40 7.00 -11.18
N SER A 51 -2.44 7.92 -11.10
CA SER A 51 -1.88 8.38 -9.83
C SER A 51 -2.99 8.93 -8.92
N GLY A 52 -2.97 8.54 -7.66
CA GLY A 52 -3.99 8.83 -6.65
C GLY A 52 -5.10 7.78 -6.54
N ASP A 53 -5.21 6.83 -7.48
CA ASP A 53 -6.23 5.79 -7.42
C ASP A 53 -5.98 4.81 -6.26
N ILE A 54 -7.07 4.37 -5.64
CA ILE A 54 -7.07 3.25 -4.69
C ILE A 54 -7.86 2.12 -5.32
N VAL A 55 -7.23 0.94 -5.38
CA VAL A 55 -7.84 -0.28 -5.90
C VAL A 55 -7.96 -1.28 -4.75
N ILE A 56 -9.19 -1.69 -4.44
CA ILE A 56 -9.46 -2.75 -3.47
C ILE A 56 -10.06 -3.94 -4.22
N LYS A 57 -9.37 -5.07 -4.18
CA LYS A 57 -9.80 -6.32 -4.81
C LYS A 57 -9.73 -7.47 -3.81
N LYS A 58 -10.55 -8.49 -4.04
CA LYS A 58 -10.43 -9.76 -3.35
C LYS A 58 -9.42 -10.63 -4.09
N TYR A 59 -8.39 -11.11 -3.38
CA TYR A 59 -7.41 -12.06 -3.91
C TYR A 59 -7.44 -13.30 -3.03
N GLU A 60 -7.95 -14.40 -3.58
CA GLU A 60 -8.23 -15.63 -2.82
C GLU A 60 -9.05 -15.39 -1.51
N LYS A 61 -8.42 -15.63 -0.35
CA LYS A 61 -8.96 -15.42 0.99
C LYS A 61 -8.61 -14.06 1.60
N PHE A 62 -7.83 -13.24 0.89
CA PHE A 62 -7.30 -11.95 1.33
C PHE A 62 -7.97 -10.77 0.61
N SER A 63 -7.76 -9.58 1.16
CA SER A 63 -8.10 -8.32 0.52
C SER A 63 -6.81 -7.65 0.03
N LEU A 64 -6.69 -7.45 -1.27
CA LEU A 64 -5.60 -6.68 -1.87
C LEU A 64 -6.02 -5.20 -1.91
N ILE A 65 -5.21 -4.34 -1.29
CA ILE A 65 -5.34 -2.88 -1.40
C ILE A 65 -4.12 -2.38 -2.15
N SER A 66 -4.33 -1.56 -3.18
CA SER A 66 -3.27 -0.94 -3.96
C SER A 66 -3.49 0.56 -4.02
N TYR A 67 -2.48 1.33 -3.61
CA TYR A 67 -2.43 2.77 -3.81
C TYR A 67 -1.50 3.07 -4.97
N ILE A 68 -2.03 3.75 -5.99
CA ILE A 68 -1.32 4.04 -7.23
C ILE A 68 -0.73 5.45 -7.15
N PHE A 69 0.54 5.60 -7.50
CA PHE A 69 1.24 6.89 -7.49
C PHE A 69 2.22 6.98 -8.66
N SER A 70 2.75 8.16 -8.93
CA SER A 70 3.71 8.39 -10.03
C SER A 70 5.03 8.89 -9.48
N LEU A 71 6.15 8.34 -9.98
CA LEU A 71 7.47 8.92 -9.75
C LEU A 71 7.82 9.83 -10.92
N LYS A 72 7.98 11.12 -10.64
CA LYS A 72 8.31 12.10 -11.67
C LYS A 72 9.70 11.82 -12.25
N LYS A 73 9.79 11.75 -13.57
CA LYS A 73 11.07 11.69 -14.29
C LYS A 73 11.31 13.00 -15.01
N GLU A 74 12.50 13.59 -14.85
CA GLU A 74 12.83 14.89 -15.44
C GLU A 74 12.76 14.93 -16.99
N MET A 75 12.86 13.76 -17.65
CA MET A 75 13.01 13.69 -19.12
C MET A 75 12.09 12.67 -19.81
N ALA A 76 11.18 12.01 -19.11
CA ALA A 76 10.30 10.98 -19.68
C ALA A 76 8.88 11.12 -19.13
N ARG A 77 7.92 10.41 -19.75
CA ARG A 77 6.60 10.22 -19.15
C ARG A 77 6.78 9.53 -17.80
N ASP A 78 6.07 10.01 -16.79
CA ASP A 78 6.15 9.47 -15.43
C ASP A 78 5.85 7.97 -15.41
N ASP A 79 6.67 7.23 -14.66
CA ASP A 79 6.40 5.83 -14.38
C ASP A 79 5.31 5.76 -13.31
N LEU A 80 4.35 4.85 -13.51
CA LEU A 80 3.29 4.60 -12.54
C LEU A 80 3.72 3.46 -11.63
N PHE A 81 3.54 3.63 -10.34
CA PHE A 81 3.85 2.63 -9.33
C PHE A 81 2.60 2.28 -8.54
N SER A 82 2.56 1.07 -8.00
CA SER A 82 1.60 0.70 -6.95
C SER A 82 2.34 0.29 -5.70
N PHE A 83 1.89 0.80 -4.55
CA PHE A 83 2.16 0.19 -3.27
C PHE A 83 0.94 -0.63 -2.90
N SER A 84 1.12 -1.94 -2.78
CA SER A 84 0.04 -2.89 -2.59
C SER A 84 0.26 -3.73 -1.35
N ILE A 85 -0.81 -4.05 -0.62
CA ILE A 85 -0.76 -4.91 0.56
C ILE A 85 -1.84 -6.00 0.48
N LEU A 86 -1.51 -7.21 0.90
CA LEU A 86 -2.48 -8.29 1.13
C LEU A 86 -2.86 -8.33 2.59
N LEU A 87 -4.13 -8.04 2.87
CA LEU A 87 -4.70 -8.05 4.21
C LEU A 87 -5.50 -9.31 4.48
N ASN A 88 -5.39 -9.80 5.72
CA ASN A 88 -6.27 -10.82 6.24
C ASN A 88 -7.74 -10.34 6.29
N LYS A 89 -8.67 -11.25 6.01
CA LYS A 89 -10.12 -10.99 5.80
C LYS A 89 -10.87 -10.30 6.96
N LYS A 90 -10.25 -10.14 8.12
CA LYS A 90 -10.87 -9.61 9.35
C LYS A 90 -10.47 -8.16 9.66
N ILE A 91 -9.69 -7.54 8.78
CA ILE A 91 -9.11 -6.22 8.97
C ILE A 91 -9.97 -5.18 8.23
N GLU A 92 -10.20 -4.02 8.84
CA GLU A 92 -10.90 -2.89 8.21
C GLU A 92 -9.99 -2.27 7.13
N PRO A 93 -10.30 -2.43 5.82
CA PRO A 93 -9.44 -1.96 4.73
C PRO A 93 -9.34 -0.43 4.65
N GLU A 94 -10.31 0.29 5.21
CA GLU A 94 -10.38 1.76 5.21
C GLU A 94 -9.21 2.38 5.98
N ILE A 95 -8.82 1.79 7.12
CA ILE A 95 -7.67 2.24 7.92
C ILE A 95 -6.41 2.19 7.06
N TYR A 96 -6.15 1.05 6.43
CA TYR A 96 -4.95 0.82 5.64
C TYR A 96 -4.93 1.69 4.39
N THR A 97 -6.09 1.86 3.75
CA THR A 97 -6.23 2.77 2.61
C THR A 97 -5.80 4.20 2.98
N TYR A 98 -6.28 4.70 4.12
CA TYR A 98 -5.90 6.02 4.61
C TYR A 98 -4.39 6.11 4.89
N VAL A 99 -3.86 5.13 5.63
CA VAL A 99 -2.44 5.12 6.02
C VAL A 99 -1.53 5.01 4.80
N MET A 100 -1.83 4.15 3.83
CA MET A 100 -1.05 4.00 2.60
C MET A 100 -0.96 5.32 1.83
N ARG A 101 -2.09 6.02 1.65
CA ARG A 101 -2.11 7.32 0.98
C ARG A 101 -1.24 8.33 1.72
N GLN A 102 -1.46 8.49 3.03
CA GLN A 102 -0.69 9.44 3.85
C GLN A 102 0.80 9.10 3.88
N PHE A 103 1.15 7.81 3.93
CA PHE A 103 2.52 7.35 3.90
C PHE A 103 3.23 7.80 2.61
N ILE A 104 2.63 7.56 1.44
CA ILE A 104 3.22 7.97 0.16
C ILE A 104 3.31 9.51 0.05
N GLU A 105 2.28 10.25 0.48
CA GLU A 105 2.32 11.72 0.52
C GLU A 105 3.44 12.24 1.44
N ILE A 106 3.66 11.62 2.60
CA ILE A 106 4.76 11.98 3.51
C ILE A 106 6.11 11.72 2.84
N LEU A 107 6.28 10.57 2.17
CA LEU A 107 7.51 10.29 1.43
C LEU A 107 7.75 11.33 0.33
N GLU A 108 6.72 11.70 -0.43
CA GLU A 108 6.84 12.70 -1.50
C GLU A 108 7.24 14.06 -0.94
N ASN A 109 6.51 14.55 0.07
CA ASN A 109 6.76 15.85 0.70
C ASN A 109 8.14 15.94 1.37
N ASN A 110 8.71 14.80 1.74
CA ASN A 110 10.04 14.72 2.34
C ASN A 110 11.17 14.45 1.35
N ASN A 111 10.88 14.39 0.04
CA ASN A 111 11.80 13.98 -1.02
C ASN A 111 12.42 12.58 -0.81
N LEU A 112 11.67 11.69 -0.17
CA LEU A 112 12.05 10.29 0.07
C LEU A 112 11.37 9.31 -0.89
N LEU A 113 10.35 9.76 -1.62
CA LEU A 113 9.61 8.88 -2.54
C LEU A 113 10.44 8.56 -3.78
N SER A 114 11.13 7.41 -3.76
CA SER A 114 11.92 6.90 -4.88
C SER A 114 11.88 5.38 -4.94
N GLU A 115 12.14 4.81 -6.12
CA GLU A 115 12.21 3.35 -6.32
C GLU A 115 13.24 2.69 -5.37
N ASN A 116 14.41 3.31 -5.20
CA ASN A 116 15.46 2.80 -4.30
C ASN A 116 15.02 2.78 -2.84
N ILE A 117 14.32 3.81 -2.36
CA ILE A 117 13.83 3.85 -0.97
C ILE A 117 12.79 2.75 -0.76
N LEU A 118 11.85 2.59 -1.70
CA LEU A 118 10.83 1.54 -1.63
C LEU A 118 11.47 0.14 -1.61
N ILE A 119 12.49 -0.11 -2.43
CA ILE A 119 13.22 -1.38 -2.44
C ILE A 119 13.98 -1.61 -1.13
N ASN A 120 14.84 -0.67 -0.74
CA ASN A 120 15.77 -0.86 0.37
C ASN A 120 15.06 -0.95 1.73
N TYR A 121 13.92 -0.27 1.87
CA TYR A 121 13.15 -0.22 3.11
C TYR A 121 11.91 -1.13 3.09
N GLN A 122 11.70 -1.96 2.05
CA GLN A 122 10.47 -2.75 1.91
C GLN A 122 10.17 -3.63 3.13
N ASN A 123 11.18 -4.31 3.69
CA ASN A 123 11.00 -5.11 4.90
C ASN A 123 10.55 -4.25 6.08
N LEU A 124 11.24 -3.13 6.31
CA LEU A 124 10.92 -2.22 7.42
C LEU A 124 9.53 -1.60 7.25
N ILE A 125 9.13 -1.25 6.03
CA ILE A 125 7.77 -0.79 5.70
C ILE A 125 6.77 -1.88 6.07
N TYR A 126 6.98 -3.12 5.64
CA TYR A 126 6.10 -4.24 5.95
C TYR A 126 5.96 -4.48 7.47
N GLU A 127 7.08 -4.56 8.18
CA GLU A 127 7.10 -4.77 9.63
C GLU A 127 6.40 -3.61 10.35
N SER A 128 6.68 -2.37 9.95
CA SER A 128 6.13 -1.18 10.60
C SER A 128 4.62 -1.03 10.35
N PHE A 129 4.13 -1.42 9.18
CA PHE A 129 2.69 -1.49 8.90
C PHE A 129 2.01 -2.61 9.71
N ASN A 130 2.65 -3.76 9.90
CA ASN A 130 2.11 -4.87 10.70
C ASN A 130 2.08 -4.55 12.20
N GLU A 131 3.11 -3.88 12.69
CA GLU A 131 3.27 -3.52 14.11
C GLU A 131 2.64 -2.15 14.44
N GLU A 132 2.19 -1.41 13.42
CA GLU A 132 1.68 -0.03 13.53
C GLU A 132 2.66 0.90 14.27
N LYS A 133 3.97 0.70 14.07
CA LYS A 133 5.04 1.47 14.70
C LYS A 133 5.64 2.48 13.74
N ASP A 134 6.33 3.47 14.30
CA ASP A 134 7.08 4.44 13.51
C ASP A 134 8.15 3.76 12.66
N LEU A 135 8.38 4.32 11.47
CA LEU A 135 9.33 3.82 10.49
C LEU A 135 10.45 4.83 10.30
N ASP A 136 11.69 4.40 10.50
CA ASP A 136 12.87 5.21 10.20
C ASP A 136 13.35 4.92 8.77
N ILE A 137 13.45 5.98 7.96
CA ILE A 137 14.03 5.97 6.61
C ILE A 137 15.12 7.03 6.57
N ASP A 138 16.36 6.59 6.37
CA ASP A 138 17.56 7.43 6.43
C ASP A 138 17.62 8.25 7.75
N ASP A 139 17.58 9.58 7.67
CA ASP A 139 17.61 10.51 8.80
C ASP A 139 16.22 11.00 9.25
N LYS A 140 15.14 10.40 8.72
CA LYS A 140 13.76 10.80 9.00
C LYS A 140 12.94 9.68 9.63
N THR A 141 12.18 10.04 10.66
CA THR A 141 11.17 9.16 11.27
C THR A 141 9.78 9.49 10.76
N ILE A 142 9.12 8.50 10.17
CA ILE A 142 7.73 8.57 9.72
C ILE A 142 6.84 8.03 10.83
N LYS A 143 5.96 8.91 11.35
CA LYS A 143 5.04 8.62 12.46
C LYS A 143 3.83 7.78 12.05
N LEU A 144 4.06 6.54 11.60
CA LEU A 144 2.97 5.63 11.23
C LEU A 144 2.03 5.33 12.40
N SER A 145 2.56 5.25 13.63
CA SER A 145 1.74 5.01 14.83
C SER A 145 0.64 6.06 15.00
N ASP A 146 0.98 7.33 14.78
CA ASP A 146 0.03 8.44 14.80
C ASP A 146 -0.98 8.34 13.65
N LEU A 147 -0.55 7.95 12.44
CA LEU A 147 -1.45 7.77 11.30
C LEU A 147 -2.50 6.68 11.56
N PHE A 148 -2.08 5.52 12.07
CA PHE A 148 -3.00 4.44 12.45
C PHE A 148 -3.94 4.87 13.58
N GLY A 149 -3.42 5.56 14.60
CA GLY A 149 -4.22 6.09 15.70
C GLY A 149 -5.30 7.07 15.24
N ASN A 150 -4.93 8.01 14.36
CA ASN A 150 -5.83 8.99 13.77
C ASN A 150 -6.91 8.31 12.91
N ALA A 151 -6.52 7.41 12.00
CA ALA A 151 -7.45 6.68 11.14
C ALA A 151 -8.50 5.89 11.96
N LYS A 152 -8.05 5.18 13.00
CA LYS A 152 -8.94 4.44 13.92
C LYS A 152 -9.90 5.35 14.68
N THR A 153 -9.45 6.55 15.04
CA THR A 153 -10.28 7.51 15.79
C THR A 153 -11.35 8.13 14.90
N GLU A 154 -10.99 8.50 13.66
CA GLU A 154 -11.94 9.06 12.69
C GLU A 154 -13.02 8.03 12.31
N LEU A 155 -12.61 6.80 11.97
CA LEU A 155 -13.56 5.75 11.56
C LEU A 155 -14.48 5.28 12.71
N LYS A 156 -14.05 5.40 13.97
CA LYS A 156 -14.90 5.13 15.13
C LYS A 156 -15.95 6.22 15.37
N LYS A 157 -15.66 7.48 15.03
CA LYS A 157 -16.60 8.60 15.19
C LYS A 157 -17.79 8.51 14.22
N ASP A 158 -17.58 7.91 13.05
CA ASP A 158 -18.61 7.78 12.02
C ASP A 158 -19.60 6.62 12.25
N LYS A 159 -19.37 5.74 13.23
CA LYS A 159 -20.38 4.74 13.63
C LYS A 159 -21.33 5.40 14.64
N PRO A 160 -22.58 5.73 14.27
CA PRO A 160 -23.55 6.26 15.24
C PRO A 160 -23.79 5.20 16.31
N ASP A 161 -23.73 5.61 17.59
CA ASP A 161 -24.24 4.81 18.69
C ASP A 161 -25.73 4.54 18.44
N LEU A 162 -26.04 3.37 17.90
CA LEU A 162 -27.40 2.84 17.85
C LEU A 162 -27.84 2.61 19.30
N LYS A 163 -28.33 3.67 19.95
CA LYS A 163 -29.13 3.57 21.17
C LYS A 163 -30.46 2.93 20.79
N GLY A 164 -30.44 1.61 20.62
CA GLY A 164 -31.64 0.79 20.58
C GLY A 164 -32.28 0.77 21.95
N HIS A 165 -33.14 1.74 22.24
CA HIS A 165 -34.16 1.58 23.27
C HIS A 165 -35.21 0.60 22.73
N PHE A 166 -35.10 -0.66 23.13
CA PHE A 166 -36.26 -1.56 23.10
C PHE A 166 -37.11 -1.23 24.34
N PHE A 167 -38.25 -0.56 24.10
CA PHE A 167 -39.37 -0.48 25.03
C PHE A 167 -40.40 -1.55 24.65
#